data_AF-A0A971YVT6-F1
#
_entry.id   AF-A0A971YVT6-F1
#
_cell.length_a   1.000
_cell.length_b   1.000
_cell.length_c   1.000
_cell.angle_alpha   90.00
_cell.angle_beta   90.00
_cell.angle_gamma   90.00
#
_symmetry.space_group_name_H-M   'P 1'
#
loop_
_entity.id
_entity.type
_entity.pdbx_description
1 polymer ?
#
loop_
_entity_poly.entity_id
_entity_poly.type
_entity_poly.pdbx_seq_one_letter_code
_entity_poly.pdbx_strand_id
1 'polypeptide(L)' 'MITYIMTALVALCLGYFWGRQIGRGEGMILGKAYAPLELRIKALQSGSCPICQTDFESPELEQEPGV' A
#
# COMPACT_ATOMS: atom_id res chain seq x y z
N MET A 1 21.50 34.16 -20.37
CA MET A 1 21.90 32.83 -19.84
C MET A 1 21.30 32.57 -18.46
N ILE A 2 21.55 33.43 -17.46
CA ILE A 2 21.00 33.27 -16.09
C ILE A 2 19.47 33.18 -16.00
N THR A 3 18.75 33.98 -16.80
CA THR A 3 17.28 33.98 -16.85
C THR A 3 16.72 32.62 -17.28
N TYR A 4 17.31 31.98 -18.30
CA TYR A 4 16.90 30.65 -18.76
C TYR A 4 17.13 29.55 -17.71
N ILE A 5 18.24 29.66 -16.97
CA ILE A 5 18.55 28.72 -15.88
C ILE A 5 17.51 28.86 -14.76
N MET A 6 17.16 30.09 -14.39
CA MET A 6 16.14 30.34 -13.37
C MET A 6 14.76 29.83 -13.80
N THR A 7 14.36 30.04 -15.06
CA THR A 7 13.08 29.51 -15.56
C THR A 7 13.05 27.98 -15.56
N ALA A 8 14.15 27.33 -15.91
CA ALA A 8 14.24 25.87 -15.90
C ALA A 8 14.16 25.31 -14.47
N LEU A 9 14.84 25.93 -13.50
CA LEU A 9 14.74 25.54 -12.10
C LEU A 9 13.32 25.69 -11.56
N VAL A 10 12.66 26.81 -11.86
CA VAL A 10 11.28 27.06 -11.41
C VAL A 10 10.33 26.02 -12.00
N ALA A 11 10.45 25.72 -13.29
CA ALA A 11 9.64 24.68 -13.95
C ALA A 11 9.85 23.30 -13.32
N LEU A 12 11.10 22.93 -13.00
CA LEU A 12 11.42 21.66 -12.35
C LEU A 12 10.84 21.58 -10.93
N CYS A 13 10.96 22.66 -10.14
CA CYS A 13 10.38 22.73 -8.81
C CYS A 13 8.85 22.60 -8.83
N LEU A 14 8.18 23.29 -9.74
CA LEU A 14 6.73 23.21 -9.92
C LEU A 14 6.29 21.80 -10.36
N GLY A 15 7.01 21.21 -11.32
CA GLY A 15 6.75 19.85 -11.79
C GLY A 15 6.92 18.82 -10.67
N TYR A 16 7.99 18.92 -9.87
CA TYR A 16 8.22 18.05 -8.72
C TYR A 16 7.13 18.20 -7.65
N PHE A 17 6.72 19.44 -7.35
CA PHE A 17 5.69 19.70 -6.36
C PHE A 17 4.34 19.08 -6.75
N TRP A 18 3.90 19.31 -7.99
CA TRP A 18 2.66 18.72 -8.50
C TRP A 18 2.73 17.20 -8.60
N GLY A 19 3.83 16.67 -9.15
CA GLY A 19 4.03 15.22 -9.25
C GLY A 19 4.00 14.53 -7.88
N ARG A 20 4.59 15.16 -6.86
CA ARG A 20 4.56 14.65 -5.48
C ARG A 20 3.16 14.65 -4.87
N GLN A 21 2.33 15.63 -5.20
CA GLN A 21 0.96 15.70 -4.70
C GLN A 21 0.09 14.61 -5.34
N ILE A 22 0.20 14.43 -6.65
CA ILE A 22 -0.53 13.40 -7.40
C ILE A 22 -0.10 12.00 -6.93
N GLY A 23 1.20 11.74 -6.87
CA GLY A 23 1.73 10.44 -6.44
C GLY A 23 1.33 10.06 -5.00
N ARG A 24 1.17 11.04 -4.10
CA ARG A 24 0.61 10.79 -2.76
C ARG A 24 -0.86 10.36 -2.81
N GLY A 25 -1.66 10.98 -3.67
CA GLY A 25 -3.06 10.59 -3.88
C GLY A 25 -3.16 9.17 -4.43
N GLU A 26 -2.43 8.87 -5.50
CA GLU A 26 -2.42 7.54 -6.12
C GLU A 26 -1.90 6.46 -5.16
N GLY A 27 -0.82 6.74 -4.44
CA GLY A 27 -0.28 5.83 -3.43
C GLY A 27 -1.26 5.52 -2.29
N MET A 28 -2.05 6.51 -1.85
CA MET A 28 -3.11 6.26 -0.86
C MET A 28 -4.24 5.40 -1.42
N ILE A 29 -4.64 5.61 -2.68
CA ILE A 29 -5.71 4.84 -3.32
C ILE A 29 -5.27 3.37 -3.49
N LEU A 30 -4.07 3.17 -4.04
CA LEU A 30 -3.46 1.84 -4.21
C LEU A 30 -3.24 1.17 -2.86
N GLY A 31 -2.71 1.89 -1.87
CA GLY A 31 -2.50 1.40 -0.52
C GLY A 31 -3.81 0.96 0.14
N LYS A 32 -4.90 1.72 -0.01
CA LYS A 32 -6.22 1.34 0.51
C LYS A 32 -6.81 0.12 -0.19
N ALA A 33 -6.57 -0.04 -1.49
CA ALA A 33 -7.03 -1.22 -2.22
C ALA A 33 -6.23 -2.48 -1.82
N TYR A 34 -4.92 -2.34 -1.60
CA TYR A 34 -4.03 -3.46 -1.33
C TYR A 34 -3.97 -3.85 0.16
N ALA A 35 -4.08 -2.87 1.08
CA ALA A 35 -4.02 -3.09 2.52
C ALA A 35 -4.96 -4.21 3.03
N PRO A 36 -6.27 -4.25 2.69
CA PRO A 36 -7.15 -5.31 3.20
C PRO A 36 -6.74 -6.69 2.69
N LEU A 37 -6.20 -6.79 1.46
CA LEU A 37 -5.74 -8.06 0.89
C LEU A 37 -4.50 -8.55 1.63
N GLU A 38 -3.51 -7.68 1.84
CA GLU A 38 -2.29 -8.02 2.57
C GLU A 38 -2.58 -8.39 4.03
N LEU A 39 -3.52 -7.69 4.68
CA LEU A 39 -3.98 -8.01 6.03
C LEU A 39 -4.65 -9.38 6.10
N ARG A 40 -5.46 -9.75 5.09
CA ARG A 40 -6.06 -11.09 5.01
C ARG A 40 -5.02 -12.18 4.81
N ILE A 41 -4.02 -11.96 3.96
CA ILE A 41 -2.93 -12.92 3.76
C ILE A 41 -2.17 -13.13 5.07
N LYS A 42 -1.80 -12.04 5.77
CA LYS A 42 -1.14 -12.14 7.08
C LYS A 42 -2.02 -12.87 8.10
N ALA A 43 -3.31 -12.57 8.14
CA ALA A 43 -4.27 -13.21 9.02
C ALA A 43 -4.36 -14.74 8.82
N LEU A 44 -4.38 -15.18 7.57
CA LEU A 44 -4.40 -16.60 7.22
C LEU A 44 -3.06 -17.30 7.53
N GLN A 45 -1.94 -16.60 7.35
CA GLN A 45 -0.61 -17.16 7.65
C GLN A 45 -0.33 -17.27 9.15
N SER A 46 -0.76 -16.29 9.95
CA SER A 46 -0.52 -16.29 11.39
C SER A 46 -1.59 -17.05 12.17
N GLY A 47 -2.74 -17.35 11.56
CA GLY A 47 -3.91 -17.90 12.26
C GLY A 47 -4.56 -16.90 13.22
N SER A 48 -4.22 -15.60 13.11
CA SER A 48 -4.65 -14.55 14.04
C SER A 48 -4.87 -13.23 13.32
N CYS A 49 -5.83 -12.43 13.79
CA CYS A 49 -6.13 -11.14 13.17
C CYS A 49 -4.97 -10.16 13.39
N PRO A 50 -4.30 -9.61 12.36
CA PRO A 50 -3.16 -8.72 12.53
C PRO A 50 -3.52 -7.34 13.10
N ILE A 51 -4.81 -7.00 13.19
CA ILE A 51 -5.28 -5.71 13.72
C ILE A 51 -5.52 -5.80 15.23
N CYS A 52 -6.29 -6.80 15.67
CA CYS A 52 -6.68 -6.95 17.07
C CYS A 52 -5.95 -8.09 17.79
N GLN A 53 -5.08 -8.83 17.08
CA GLN A 53 -4.30 -9.97 17.58
C GLN A 53 -5.15 -11.07 18.22
N THR A 54 -6.42 -11.14 17.84
CA THR A 54 -7.31 -12.22 18.26
C THR A 54 -7.06 -13.42 17.37
N ASP A 55 -6.78 -14.57 17.99
CA ASP A 55 -6.61 -15.82 17.27
C ASP A 55 -7.94 -16.26 16.66
N PHE A 56 -7.89 -16.78 15.43
CA PHE A 56 -9.07 -17.41 14.84
C PHE A 56 -9.17 -18.80 15.44
N GLU A 57 -10.10 -18.98 16.37
CA GLU A 57 -10.45 -20.30 16.90
C GLU A 57 -11.07 -21.10 15.74
N SER A 58 -10.25 -21.91 15.08
CA SER A 58 -10.66 -22.74 13.97
C SER A 58 -11.56 -23.87 14.51
N PRO A 59 -12.80 -24.04 14.04
CA PRO A 59 -13.39 -25.38 14.06
C PRO A 59 -12.45 -26.26 13.22
N GLU A 60 -12.08 -27.43 13.75
CA GLU A 60 -11.30 -28.46 13.08
C GLU A 60 -11.91 -28.75 11.69
N LEU A 61 -11.40 -28.11 10.65
CA LEU A 61 -11.67 -28.50 9.28
C LEU A 61 -10.79 -29.72 9.03
N GLU A 62 -11.44 -30.89 9.04
CA GLU A 62 -10.89 -32.15 8.56
C GLU A 62 -10.07 -31.93 7.28
N GLN A 63 -8.81 -32.38 7.33
CA GLN A 63 -7.92 -32.42 6.19
C GLN A 63 -8.55 -33.26 5.08
N GLU A 64 -9.01 -32.63 4.00
CA GLU A 64 -9.21 -33.38 2.76
C GLU A 64 -7.83 -33.77 2.20
N PRO A 65 -7.57 -35.09 2.01
CA PRO A 65 -6.26 -35.62 1.67
C PRO A 65 -5.86 -35.21 0.25
N GLY A 66 -4.55 -34.98 0.09
CA GLY A 66 -3.93 -34.61 -1.18
C GLY A 66 -4.21 -35.60 -2.31
N VAL A 67 -4.42 -35.02 -3.49
CA VAL A 67 -4.30 -35.67 -4.80
C VAL A 67 -2.93 -35.34 -5.36
#